data_AF-A0A455SKP0-F1
#
_entry.id   AF-A0A455SKP0-F1
#
_cell.length_a   1.000
_cell.length_b   1.000
_cell.length_c   1.000
_cell.angle_alpha   90.00
_cell.angle_beta   90.00
_cell.angle_gamma   90.00
#
_symmetry.space_group_name_H-M   'P 1'
#
loop_
_entity.id
_entity.type
_entity.pdbx_description
1 polymer ?
#
loop_
_entity_poly.entity_id
_entity_poly.type
_entity_poly.pdbx_seq_one_letter_code
_entity_poly.pdbx_strand_id
1 'polypeptide(L)'
;MLTSFQQRYPAQFSSVILTPPTATFQGTFTLYGGDLTVELFDAPGHRLDHIAAWIPELRLLLAFDAVEIPIPLIKNVAGVPSMFTTLEHFLQLNPQTVLCSHGRTASPDSIKANVAYLHKVERLCRTLLSQRLPGKAELDQPETLIGYSFEEALNDIEQIIQTSAPFDPAFYRESHEMNIQHIFQWLMG
;
A
#
# COMPACT_ATOMS: atom_id res chain seq x y z
N MET A 1 9.28 -10.15 18.96
CA MET A 1 7.99 -9.43 18.93
C MET A 1 7.79 -8.77 20.30
N LEU A 2 7.39 -7.49 20.36
CA LEU A 2 7.42 -6.53 21.49
C LEU A 2 8.67 -6.50 22.40
N THR A 3 9.02 -7.58 23.11
CA THR A 3 10.17 -7.63 24.03
C THR A 3 11.48 -7.17 23.37
N SER A 4 11.71 -7.57 22.12
CA SER A 4 12.87 -7.13 21.34
C SER A 4 12.85 -5.61 21.03
N PHE A 5 11.67 -5.02 20.84
CA PHE A 5 11.53 -3.57 20.65
C PHE A 5 11.72 -2.83 21.98
N GLN A 6 11.19 -3.36 23.08
CA GLN A 6 11.41 -2.83 24.42
C GLN A 6 12.89 -2.82 24.81
N GLN A 7 13.64 -3.86 24.42
CA GLN A 7 15.08 -3.93 24.66
C GLN A 7 15.88 -2.94 23.79
N ARG A 8 15.53 -2.83 22.49
CA ARG A 8 16.26 -1.96 21.54
C ARG A 8 15.89 -0.48 21.65
N TYR A 9 14.65 -0.19 22.03
CA TYR A 9 14.04 1.14 22.03
C TYR A 9 13.24 1.36 23.34
N PRO A 10 13.88 1.27 24.52
CA PRO A 10 13.18 1.30 25.81
C PRO A 10 12.44 2.63 26.05
N ALA A 11 12.97 3.75 25.54
CA ALA A 11 12.33 5.06 25.66
C ALA A 11 10.97 5.13 24.95
N GLN A 12 10.79 4.38 23.85
CA GLN A 12 9.58 4.40 23.03
C GLN A 12 8.62 3.26 23.39
N PHE A 13 9.12 2.10 23.82
CA PHE A 13 8.31 0.88 23.94
C PHE A 13 8.13 0.33 25.36
N SER A 14 8.83 0.85 26.37
CA SER A 14 8.80 0.28 27.74
C SER A 14 7.40 0.19 28.35
N SER A 15 6.52 1.13 28.04
CA SER A 15 5.13 1.17 28.52
C SER A 15 4.11 0.47 27.60
N VAL A 16 4.55 -0.07 26.46
CA VAL A 16 3.64 -0.70 25.49
C VAL A 16 3.18 -2.06 26.00
N ILE A 17 1.87 -2.27 26.00
CA ILE A 17 1.22 -3.53 26.36
C ILE A 17 0.41 -4.00 25.16
N LEU A 18 0.62 -5.25 24.73
CA LEU A 18 -0.23 -5.86 23.70
C LEU A 18 -1.53 -6.32 24.35
N THR A 19 -2.65 -5.80 23.83
CA THR A 19 -3.99 -6.24 24.22
C THR A 19 -4.61 -6.99 23.05
N PRO A 20 -5.10 -8.23 23.23
CA PRO A 20 -5.74 -8.97 22.14
C PRO A 20 -7.07 -8.30 21.73
N PRO A 21 -7.49 -8.46 20.47
CA PRO A 21 -8.80 -7.97 20.05
C PRO A 21 -9.92 -8.71 20.78
N THR A 22 -11.03 -8.02 21.05
CA THR A 22 -12.23 -8.61 21.67
C THR A 22 -13.13 -9.31 20.64
N ALA A 23 -12.94 -9.02 19.36
CA ALA A 23 -13.64 -9.65 18.24
C ALA A 23 -12.68 -9.79 17.04
N THR A 24 -12.86 -10.86 16.28
CA THR A 24 -12.17 -11.11 15.00
C THR A 24 -13.21 -11.51 13.95
N PHE A 25 -12.87 -11.38 12.68
CA PHE A 25 -13.74 -11.74 11.58
C PHE A 25 -12.95 -12.35 10.42
N GLN A 26 -13.68 -12.94 9.47
CA GLN A 26 -13.18 -13.38 8.17
C GLN A 26 -14.10 -12.83 7.09
N GLY A 27 -13.56 -12.31 6.00
CA GLY A 27 -14.35 -11.71 4.93
C GLY A 27 -14.85 -10.32 5.30
N THR A 28 -16.11 -10.20 5.72
CA THR A 28 -16.74 -8.91 6.04
C THR A 28 -17.36 -8.92 7.43
N PHE A 29 -17.36 -7.76 8.08
CA PHE A 29 -17.95 -7.56 9.40
C PHE A 29 -18.58 -6.18 9.53
N THR A 30 -19.88 -6.13 9.79
CA THR A 30 -20.64 -4.88 9.86
C THR A 30 -20.91 -4.48 11.30
N LEU A 31 -20.54 -3.24 11.63
CA LEU A 31 -20.88 -2.58 12.88
C LEU A 31 -22.01 -1.57 12.64
N TYR A 32 -23.02 -1.61 13.51
CA TYR A 32 -24.14 -0.67 13.47
C TYR A 32 -23.93 0.40 14.55
N GLY A 33 -23.69 1.64 14.13
CA GLY A 33 -23.36 2.78 14.98
C GLY A 33 -24.53 3.76 15.19
N GLY A 34 -25.78 3.34 14.95
CA GLY A 34 -26.94 4.23 14.95
C GLY A 34 -27.31 4.64 13.53
N ASP A 35 -26.99 5.88 13.16
CA ASP A 35 -27.20 6.44 11.81
C ASP A 35 -26.07 6.11 10.82
N LEU A 36 -24.99 5.48 11.29
CA LEU A 36 -23.87 5.05 10.47
C LEU A 36 -23.69 3.53 10.48
N THR A 37 -23.32 3.00 9.32
CA THR A 37 -22.87 1.62 9.14
C THR A 37 -21.36 1.63 8.93
N VAL A 38 -20.62 0.78 9.63
CA VAL A 38 -19.18 0.58 9.37
C VAL A 38 -18.98 -0.85 8.88
N GLU A 39 -18.62 -0.98 7.61
CA GLU A 39 -18.30 -2.25 6.97
C GLU A 39 -16.78 -2.47 7.03
N LEU A 40 -16.34 -3.45 7.81
CA LEU A 40 -14.95 -3.91 7.81
C LEU A 40 -14.80 -5.04 6.79
N PHE A 41 -13.70 -5.02 6.04
CA PHE A 41 -13.41 -6.07 5.06
C PHE A 41 -11.90 -6.23 4.86
N ASP A 42 -11.52 -7.41 4.37
CA ASP A 42 -10.12 -7.74 4.06
C ASP A 42 -9.57 -6.79 2.96
N ALA A 43 -8.39 -6.21 3.19
CA ALA A 43 -7.69 -5.32 2.26
C ALA A 43 -6.21 -5.74 2.09
N PRO A 44 -5.94 -7.01 1.70
CA PRO A 44 -4.59 -7.54 1.66
C PRO A 44 -3.71 -6.85 0.61
N GLY A 45 -2.41 -6.80 0.87
CA GLY A 45 -1.42 -6.23 -0.04
C GLY A 45 -0.23 -5.66 0.72
N HIS A 46 -0.50 -4.62 1.54
CA HIS A 46 0.49 -4.09 2.47
C HIS A 46 0.85 -5.15 3.53
N ARG A 47 -0.17 -5.79 4.10
CA ARG A 47 -0.05 -7.02 4.90
C ARG A 47 -1.15 -7.99 4.46
N LEU A 48 -0.97 -9.28 4.77
CA LEU A 48 -1.96 -10.30 4.40
C LEU A 48 -3.23 -10.23 5.26
N ASP A 49 -3.09 -9.77 6.50
CA ASP A 49 -4.15 -9.59 7.50
C ASP A 49 -4.64 -8.13 7.60
N HIS A 50 -4.33 -7.32 6.59
CA HIS A 50 -4.76 -5.92 6.55
C HIS A 50 -6.27 -5.82 6.28
N ILE A 51 -6.92 -4.84 6.89
CA ILE A 51 -8.35 -4.58 6.75
C ILE A 51 -8.58 -3.10 6.39
N ALA A 52 -9.69 -2.82 5.74
CA ALA A 52 -10.21 -1.48 5.52
C ALA A 52 -11.60 -1.33 6.16
N ALA A 53 -12.03 -0.08 6.33
CA ALA A 53 -13.38 0.23 6.80
C ALA A 53 -14.10 1.17 5.83
N TRP A 54 -15.35 0.84 5.49
CA TRP A 54 -16.19 1.62 4.61
C TRP A 54 -17.43 2.12 5.36
N ILE A 55 -17.74 3.41 5.20
CA ILE A 55 -18.92 4.06 5.76
C ILE A 55 -19.77 4.57 4.59
N PRO A 56 -20.75 3.80 4.10
CA PRO A 56 -21.48 4.10 2.87
C PRO A 56 -22.27 5.40 2.95
N GLU A 57 -22.86 5.72 4.11
CA GLU A 57 -23.65 6.93 4.32
C GLU A 57 -22.82 8.22 4.12
N LEU A 58 -21.52 8.15 4.41
CA LEU A 58 -20.57 9.26 4.24
C LEU A 58 -19.73 9.14 2.96
N ARG A 59 -19.84 8.01 2.25
CA ARG A 59 -18.91 7.59 1.20
C ARG A 59 -17.45 7.75 1.64
N LEU A 60 -17.16 7.34 2.88
CA LEU A 60 -15.87 7.47 3.52
C LEU A 60 -15.17 6.11 3.59
N LEU A 61 -13.99 6.03 2.99
CA LEU A 61 -13.11 4.87 3.08
C LEU A 61 -11.95 5.16 4.05
N LEU A 62 -11.80 4.31 5.08
CA LEU A 62 -10.59 4.23 5.89
C LEU A 62 -9.71 3.15 5.25
N ALA A 63 -8.76 3.58 4.42
CA ALA A 63 -7.87 2.70 3.67
C ALA A 63 -6.62 2.30 4.47
N PHE A 64 -6.32 3.00 5.58
CA PHE A 64 -5.15 2.76 6.43
C PHE A 64 -3.86 2.66 5.57
N ASP A 65 -3.07 1.59 5.71
CA ASP A 65 -1.82 1.36 4.96
C ASP A 65 -2.02 0.69 3.58
N ALA A 66 -3.26 0.34 3.20
CA ALA A 66 -3.50 -0.18 1.86
C ALA A 66 -3.39 0.93 0.79
N VAL A 67 -3.58 2.19 1.19
CA VAL A 67 -3.29 3.38 0.38
C VAL A 67 -2.24 4.21 1.11
N GLU A 68 -1.06 4.35 0.52
CA GLU A 68 -0.01 5.23 1.03
C GLU A 68 0.32 6.35 0.04
N ILE A 69 0.94 7.41 0.54
CA ILE A 69 1.40 8.55 -0.25
C ILE A 69 2.88 8.76 0.11
N PRO A 70 3.79 8.81 -0.87
CA PRO A 70 3.52 8.93 -2.31
C PRO A 70 3.18 7.62 -3.05
N ILE A 71 3.68 6.46 -2.59
CA ILE A 71 3.49 5.18 -3.27
C ILE A 71 3.12 4.08 -2.26
N PRO A 72 2.36 3.04 -2.68
CA PRO A 72 2.04 1.93 -1.80
C PRO A 72 3.28 1.09 -1.49
N LEU A 73 3.26 0.36 -0.37
CA LEU A 73 4.28 -0.65 -0.06
C LEU A 73 3.68 -2.05 -0.11
N ILE A 74 4.26 -2.93 -0.91
CA ILE A 74 3.96 -4.36 -0.94
C ILE A 74 5.05 -5.09 -0.14
N LYS A 75 4.68 -5.83 0.92
CA LYS A 75 5.69 -6.45 1.82
C LYS A 75 6.31 -7.74 1.30
N ASN A 76 5.66 -8.41 0.36
CA ASN A 76 6.17 -9.65 -0.25
C ASN A 76 5.46 -9.95 -1.57
N VAL A 77 6.01 -10.88 -2.34
CA VAL A 77 5.50 -11.33 -3.65
C VAL A 77 4.03 -11.77 -3.59
N ALA A 78 3.63 -12.50 -2.55
CA ALA A 78 2.25 -12.97 -2.40
C ALA A 78 1.25 -11.83 -2.20
N GLY A 79 1.71 -10.66 -1.73
CA GLY A 79 0.90 -9.45 -1.61
C GLY A 79 0.67 -8.71 -2.92
N VAL A 80 1.40 -9.01 -4.00
CA VAL A 80 1.29 -8.26 -5.27
C VAL A 80 -0.12 -8.37 -5.85
N PRO A 81 -0.68 -9.56 -6.14
CA PRO A 81 -2.02 -9.66 -6.74
C PRO A 81 -3.11 -9.08 -5.84
N SER A 82 -2.93 -9.28 -4.52
CA SER A 82 -3.83 -8.79 -3.50
C SER A 82 -3.87 -7.26 -3.47
N MET A 83 -2.72 -6.59 -3.57
CA MET A 83 -2.65 -5.14 -3.58
C MET A 83 -3.42 -4.55 -4.77
N PHE A 84 -3.21 -5.09 -5.98
CA PHE A 84 -3.98 -4.66 -7.16
C PHE A 84 -5.49 -4.86 -6.94
N THR A 85 -5.89 -6.04 -6.47
CA THR A 85 -7.31 -6.35 -6.21
C THR A 85 -7.93 -5.42 -5.17
N THR A 86 -7.20 -5.14 -4.09
CA THR A 86 -7.63 -4.24 -3.01
C THR A 86 -7.83 -2.81 -3.52
N LEU A 87 -6.88 -2.28 -4.29
CA LEU A 87 -6.99 -0.91 -4.80
C LEU A 87 -8.09 -0.76 -5.86
N GLU A 88 -8.28 -1.76 -6.73
CA GLU A 88 -9.39 -1.76 -7.70
C GLU A 88 -10.74 -1.84 -6.97
N HIS A 89 -10.85 -2.64 -5.92
CA HIS A 89 -12.04 -2.68 -5.07
C HIS A 89 -12.30 -1.29 -4.44
N PHE A 90 -11.28 -0.61 -3.93
CA PHE A 90 -11.44 0.74 -3.39
C PHE A 90 -11.93 1.76 -4.44
N LEU A 91 -11.50 1.67 -5.70
CA LEU A 91 -12.04 2.49 -6.78
C LEU A 91 -13.52 2.22 -7.04
N GLN A 92 -13.93 0.94 -6.97
CA GLN A 92 -15.33 0.53 -7.17
C GLN A 92 -16.28 1.02 -6.07
N LEU A 93 -15.80 1.17 -4.82
CA LEU A 93 -16.56 1.80 -3.74
C LEU A 93 -16.91 3.27 -4.04
N ASN A 94 -16.14 3.90 -4.94
CA ASN A 94 -16.32 5.29 -5.36
C ASN A 94 -16.37 6.26 -4.14
N PRO A 95 -15.36 6.26 -3.26
CA PRO A 95 -15.35 7.12 -2.08
C PRO A 95 -15.38 8.60 -2.44
N GLN A 96 -16.05 9.42 -1.63
CA GLN A 96 -15.88 10.88 -1.64
C GLN A 96 -14.70 11.31 -0.77
N THR A 97 -14.35 10.50 0.23
CA THR A 97 -13.24 10.79 1.14
C THR A 97 -12.49 9.49 1.44
N VAL A 98 -11.16 9.57 1.46
CA VAL A 98 -10.28 8.43 1.76
C VAL A 98 -9.29 8.85 2.84
N LEU A 99 -9.26 8.17 3.97
CA LEU A 99 -8.29 8.42 5.04
C LEU A 99 -7.26 7.29 5.10
N CYS A 100 -5.98 7.67 5.14
CA CYS A 100 -4.84 6.76 5.19
C CYS A 100 -4.13 6.87 6.56
N SER A 101 -3.34 5.88 6.99
CA SER A 101 -2.77 5.87 8.36
C SER A 101 -1.75 6.99 8.60
N HIS A 102 -0.89 7.25 7.61
CA HIS A 102 0.25 8.17 7.72
C HIS A 102 0.01 9.50 7.00
N GLY A 103 -1.14 9.64 6.33
CA GLY A 103 -1.51 10.86 5.62
C GLY A 103 -2.52 11.69 6.42
N ARG A 104 -2.35 13.01 6.39
CA ARG A 104 -3.48 13.93 6.63
C ARG A 104 -4.40 14.06 5.41
N THR A 105 -4.16 13.24 4.38
CA THR A 105 -4.78 13.36 3.08
C THR A 105 -6.12 12.64 3.08
N ALA A 106 -7.11 13.36 2.58
CA ALA A 106 -8.50 12.96 2.50
C ALA A 106 -8.93 12.96 1.02
N SER A 107 -8.30 12.16 0.16
CA SER A 107 -8.54 12.23 -1.29
C SER A 107 -8.68 10.87 -1.98
N PRO A 108 -9.78 10.65 -2.74
CA PRO A 108 -9.91 9.51 -3.66
C PRO A 108 -8.81 9.43 -4.72
N ASP A 109 -8.18 10.57 -5.06
CA ASP A 109 -7.10 10.60 -6.04
C ASP A 109 -5.85 9.85 -5.55
N SER A 110 -5.69 9.65 -4.23
CA SER A 110 -4.61 8.82 -3.68
C SER A 110 -4.71 7.35 -4.09
N ILE A 111 -5.93 6.82 -4.22
CA ILE A 111 -6.14 5.47 -4.76
C ILE A 111 -5.71 5.43 -6.22
N LYS A 112 -6.14 6.42 -7.01
CA LYS A 112 -5.82 6.51 -8.45
C LYS A 112 -4.32 6.62 -8.69
N ALA A 113 -3.63 7.42 -7.88
CA ALA A 113 -2.18 7.56 -7.87
C ALA A 113 -1.49 6.21 -7.65
N ASN A 114 -1.87 5.47 -6.60
CA ASN A 114 -1.29 4.17 -6.29
C ASN A 114 -1.54 3.13 -7.39
N VAL A 115 -2.77 3.09 -7.93
CA VAL A 115 -3.16 2.23 -9.05
C VAL A 115 -2.33 2.56 -10.29
N ALA A 116 -2.25 3.83 -10.68
CA ALA A 116 -1.48 4.27 -11.84
C ALA A 116 0.01 3.92 -11.72
N TYR A 117 0.59 4.13 -10.53
CA TYR A 117 1.96 3.76 -10.23
C TYR A 117 2.20 2.26 -10.38
N LEU A 118 1.39 1.41 -9.74
CA LEU A 118 1.58 -0.05 -9.79
C LEU A 118 1.39 -0.60 -11.20
N HIS A 119 0.38 -0.14 -11.95
CA HIS A 119 0.18 -0.54 -13.35
C HIS A 119 1.33 -0.08 -14.25
N LYS A 120 1.93 1.09 -13.99
CA LYS A 120 3.11 1.54 -14.74
C LYS A 120 4.30 0.62 -14.47
N VAL A 121 4.58 0.30 -13.21
CA VAL A 121 5.67 -0.63 -12.84
C VAL A 121 5.44 -2.01 -13.47
N GLU A 122 4.24 -2.58 -13.35
CA GLU A 122 3.89 -3.86 -13.96
C GLU A 122 4.11 -3.86 -15.46
N ARG A 123 3.61 -2.83 -16.17
CA ARG A 123 3.77 -2.68 -17.61
C ARG A 123 5.25 -2.65 -18.02
N LEU A 124 6.09 -1.92 -17.28
CA LEU A 124 7.53 -1.84 -17.57
C LEU A 124 8.23 -3.19 -17.35
N CYS A 125 7.90 -3.88 -16.24
CA CYS A 125 8.40 -5.22 -15.96
C CYS A 125 8.00 -6.20 -17.06
N ARG A 126 6.72 -6.22 -17.46
CA ARG A 126 6.22 -7.05 -18.56
C ARG A 126 6.90 -6.73 -19.89
N THR A 127 7.14 -5.45 -20.17
CA THR A 127 7.85 -5.01 -21.38
C THR A 127 9.26 -5.60 -21.41
N LEU A 128 10.00 -5.51 -20.31
CA LEU A 128 11.33 -6.10 -20.21
C LEU A 128 11.30 -7.62 -20.35
N LEU A 129 10.40 -8.31 -19.63
CA LEU A 129 10.27 -9.76 -19.67
C LEU A 129 9.88 -10.29 -21.05
N SER A 130 9.14 -9.50 -21.84
CA SER A 130 8.83 -9.85 -23.23
C SER A 130 10.04 -9.84 -24.16
N GLN A 131 11.11 -9.13 -23.77
CA GLN A 131 12.35 -9.01 -24.52
C GLN A 131 13.43 -9.97 -24.03
N ARG A 132 13.56 -10.12 -22.71
CA ARG A 132 14.59 -10.98 -22.07
C ARG A 132 14.28 -11.26 -20.60
N LEU A 133 14.94 -12.28 -20.06
CA LEU A 133 15.02 -12.47 -18.62
C LEU A 133 16.18 -11.65 -18.04
N PRO A 134 15.98 -10.91 -16.93
CA PRO A 134 17.06 -10.22 -16.24
C PRO A 134 17.94 -11.21 -15.47
N GLY A 135 19.24 -10.93 -15.43
CA GLY A 135 20.18 -11.65 -14.57
C GLY A 135 19.98 -11.28 -13.10
N LYS A 136 20.45 -12.15 -12.19
CA LYS A 136 20.31 -11.95 -10.74
C LYS A 136 20.89 -10.60 -10.26
N ALA A 137 22.06 -10.22 -10.76
CA ALA A 137 22.70 -8.95 -10.40
C ALA A 137 21.94 -7.71 -10.91
N GLU A 138 21.14 -7.85 -11.98
CA GLU A 138 20.31 -6.76 -12.49
C GLU A 138 19.06 -6.55 -11.61
N LEU A 139 18.53 -7.63 -11.00
CA LEU A 139 17.40 -7.55 -10.06
C LEU A 139 17.77 -6.81 -8.76
N ASP A 140 19.06 -6.72 -8.44
CA ASP A 140 19.57 -5.92 -7.32
C ASP A 140 19.58 -4.40 -7.64
N GLN A 141 19.31 -4.00 -8.89
CA GLN A 141 19.19 -2.61 -9.33
C GLN A 141 17.87 -2.38 -10.10
N PRO A 142 16.73 -2.58 -9.43
CA PRO A 142 15.42 -2.65 -10.10
C PRO A 142 15.03 -1.36 -10.83
N GLU A 143 15.32 -0.17 -10.29
CA GLU A 143 15.00 1.12 -10.95
C GLU A 143 15.70 1.25 -12.31
N THR A 144 17.01 0.96 -12.34
CA THR A 144 17.81 1.01 -13.57
C THR A 144 17.35 -0.06 -14.56
N LEU A 145 16.96 -1.24 -14.05
CA LEU A 145 16.52 -2.35 -14.88
C LEU A 145 15.27 -1.99 -15.71
N ILE A 146 14.29 -1.30 -15.12
CA ILE A 146 13.07 -0.89 -15.83
C ILE A 146 13.13 0.54 -16.38
N GLY A 147 14.23 1.26 -16.14
CA GLY A 147 14.39 2.66 -16.56
C GLY A 147 13.31 3.57 -15.96
N TYR A 148 12.96 3.33 -14.70
CA TYR A 148 11.96 4.13 -13.99
C TYR A 148 12.44 4.35 -12.56
N SER A 149 12.88 5.57 -12.28
CA SER A 149 13.43 5.93 -10.98
C SER A 149 12.35 6.35 -9.98
N PHE A 150 12.72 6.38 -8.70
CA PHE A 150 11.86 6.92 -7.67
C PHE A 150 11.47 8.39 -7.94
N GLU A 151 12.40 9.22 -8.42
CA GLU A 151 12.12 10.60 -8.80
C GLU A 151 11.09 10.72 -9.93
N GLU A 152 11.18 9.85 -10.95
CA GLU A 152 10.19 9.79 -12.01
C GLU A 152 8.83 9.32 -11.48
N ALA A 153 8.82 8.38 -10.53
CA ALA A 153 7.61 7.95 -9.86
C ALA A 153 6.96 9.07 -9.06
N LEU A 154 7.74 9.84 -8.30
CA LEU A 154 7.23 11.02 -7.58
C LEU A 154 6.62 12.05 -8.53
N ASN A 155 7.32 12.38 -9.62
CA ASN A 155 6.84 13.35 -10.60
C ASN A 155 5.48 12.92 -11.20
N ASP A 156 5.32 11.64 -11.52
CA ASP A 156 4.06 11.08 -12.02
C ASP A 156 2.93 11.16 -10.98
N ILE A 157 3.23 10.83 -9.72
CA ILE A 157 2.27 10.91 -8.62
C ILE A 157 1.82 12.36 -8.39
N GLU A 158 2.73 13.32 -8.45
CA GLU A 158 2.44 14.75 -8.28
C GLU A 158 1.53 15.32 -9.38
N GLN A 159 1.45 14.67 -10.56
CA GLN A 159 0.47 15.03 -11.59
C GLN A 159 -0.97 14.61 -11.22
N ILE A 160 -1.13 13.67 -10.30
CA ILE A 160 -2.43 13.10 -9.91
C ILE A 160 -2.87 13.65 -8.56
N ILE A 161 -1.95 13.70 -7.58
CA ILE A 161 -2.21 14.20 -6.23
C ILE A 161 -1.15 15.22 -5.81
N GLN A 162 -1.61 16.35 -5.28
CA GLN A 162 -0.69 17.27 -4.61
C GLN A 162 -0.28 16.69 -3.26
N THR A 163 0.99 16.32 -3.13
CA THR A 163 1.57 15.86 -1.87
C THR A 163 2.13 17.05 -1.10
N SER A 164 1.39 17.56 -0.12
CA SER A 164 1.87 18.66 0.76
C SER A 164 2.44 18.17 2.08
N ALA A 165 2.28 16.89 2.40
CA ALA A 165 2.78 16.29 3.64
C ALA A 165 4.24 15.83 3.46
N PRO A 166 5.12 16.11 4.44
CA PRO A 166 6.47 15.56 4.43
C PRO A 166 6.40 14.04 4.56
N PHE A 167 7.25 13.35 3.80
CA PHE A 167 7.45 11.91 3.87
C PHE A 167 8.95 11.60 3.98
N ASP A 168 9.31 10.37 4.35
CA ASP A 168 10.71 9.90 4.40
C ASP A 168 11.16 9.41 3.01
N PRO A 169 12.02 10.16 2.28
CA PRO A 169 12.39 9.77 0.92
C PRO A 169 13.21 8.48 0.86
N ALA A 170 13.98 8.16 1.91
CA ALA A 170 14.79 6.94 1.93
C ALA A 170 13.88 5.71 2.04
N PHE A 171 12.89 5.75 2.93
CA PHE A 171 11.89 4.70 3.08
C PHE A 171 11.09 4.47 1.79
N TYR A 172 10.64 5.53 1.14
CA TYR A 172 9.83 5.40 -0.07
C TYR A 172 10.65 4.99 -1.31
N ARG A 173 11.94 5.34 -1.39
CA ARG A 173 12.83 4.76 -2.41
C ARG A 173 13.01 3.26 -2.22
N GLU A 174 13.27 2.81 -1.00
CA GLU A 174 13.35 1.37 -0.70
C GLU A 174 12.03 0.66 -1.06
N SER A 175 10.89 1.28 -0.72
CA SER A 175 9.57 0.78 -1.07
C SER A 175 9.37 0.68 -2.59
N HIS A 176 9.87 1.65 -3.36
CA HIS A 176 9.83 1.64 -4.82
C HIS A 176 10.62 0.46 -5.39
N GLU A 177 11.87 0.28 -4.95
CA GLU A 177 12.73 -0.83 -5.36
C GLU A 177 12.10 -2.19 -5.02
N MET A 178 11.60 -2.34 -3.78
CA MET A 178 10.93 -3.55 -3.32
C MET A 178 9.69 -3.89 -4.17
N ASN A 179 8.86 -2.90 -4.49
CA ASN A 179 7.68 -3.10 -5.32
C ASN A 179 8.06 -3.63 -6.71
N ILE A 180 9.08 -3.04 -7.35
CA ILE A 180 9.57 -3.50 -8.66
C ILE A 180 10.06 -4.95 -8.55
N GLN A 181 10.88 -5.27 -7.53
CA GLN A 181 11.38 -6.62 -7.32
C GLN A 181 10.27 -7.66 -7.10
N HIS A 182 9.28 -7.33 -6.26
CA HIS A 182 8.16 -8.23 -5.99
C HIS A 182 7.28 -8.43 -7.21
N ILE A 183 7.06 -7.38 -8.01
CA ILE A 183 6.31 -7.47 -9.27
C ILE A 183 7.08 -8.34 -10.27
N PHE A 184 8.40 -8.18 -10.42
CA PHE A 184 9.19 -9.08 -11.26
C PHE A 184 9.08 -10.54 -10.81
N GLN A 185 9.26 -10.81 -9.52
CA GLN A 185 9.16 -12.17 -8.97
C GLN A 185 7.77 -12.75 -9.24
N TRP A 186 6.71 -11.99 -8.98
CA TRP A 186 5.33 -12.42 -9.26
C TRP A 186 5.12 -12.76 -10.73
N LEU A 187 5.67 -11.97 -11.65
CA LEU A 187 5.51 -12.17 -13.08
C LEU A 187 6.31 -13.37 -13.63
N MET A 188 7.39 -13.77 -12.96
CA MET A 188 8.24 -14.90 -13.38
C MET A 188 7.78 -16.27 -12.85
N GLY A 189 6.92 -16.30 -11.82
CA GLY A 189 6.44 -17.52 -11.18
C GLY A 189 7.30 -17.96 -10.01
#